data_AF-A0A2W5PW65-F1
#
_entry.id   AF-A0A2W5PW65-F1
#
_cell.length_a   1.000
_cell.length_b   1.000
_cell.length_c   1.000
_cell.angle_alpha   90.00
_cell.angle_beta   90.00
_cell.angle_gamma   90.00
#
_symmetry.space_group_name_H-M   'P 1'
#
loop_
_entity.id
_entity.type
_entity.pdbx_description
1 polymer ?
#
loop_
_entity_poly.entity_id
_entity_poly.type
_entity_poly.pdbx_seq_one_letter_code
_entity_poly.pdbx_strand_id
1 'polypeptide(L)'
;MADLSFHALAAKVQAAARPADLAFVICNETLALVPFRQAALIAYLGRRRTRLVGHSGLADVEADSPYALWLADVADHLRVELEALPAQARVMALSRGMLPPALSEGWQEWLPPHVWLLPLVDPEGRLRAVLLLAREQPWPDDFDDRAPEYLLLQAAGMYGHAWWALTGRRRSLQAAWSQLWASRRARVAAALVPLVLLVPVREYALVHAEIVSLKTQVVASPREGVIKRIAVPPNTEVRAGQVIAQLDDTTLDNRLAVARAALSTARLELHQASQRAIETQAAKAELNLAQGRLREREVEVDSLERELAQLSIQAAAPGVFVYSDPDDWAGRPVQTGERIGQLADPGQLGVQAWAPVGEAVNLRAGAPMTVFLSVAPLAPVSAVLDHAGYQAVDAPDGVASYVLRGHLEGDPKRARIGLRGTARVSGDWTVLGYLLLRRPFAALREWCGC
;
A
#
# COMPACT_ATOMS: atom_id res chain seq x y z
N MET A 1 5.18 58.67 36.88
CA MET A 1 6.18 57.91 36.07
C MET A 1 6.00 56.40 36.23
N ALA A 2 5.72 55.89 37.43
CA ALA A 2 5.50 54.46 37.68
C ALA A 2 4.37 53.82 36.83
N ASP A 3 3.27 54.55 36.59
CA ASP A 3 2.15 54.04 35.77
C ASP A 3 2.54 53.75 34.31
N LEU A 4 3.39 54.61 33.71
CA LEU A 4 3.89 54.39 32.35
C LEU A 4 4.82 53.16 32.29
N SER A 5 5.68 52.99 33.30
CA SER A 5 6.52 51.80 33.44
C SER A 5 5.69 50.52 33.58
N PHE A 6 4.58 50.57 34.33
CA PHE A 6 3.65 49.44 34.48
C PHE A 6 3.00 49.04 33.16
N HIS A 7 2.48 49.99 32.38
CA HIS A 7 1.88 49.68 31.09
C HIS A 7 2.90 49.16 30.07
N ALA A 8 4.12 49.71 30.06
CA ALA A 8 5.21 49.20 29.21
C ALA A 8 5.59 47.76 29.57
N LEU A 9 5.68 47.45 30.87
CA LEU A 9 5.92 46.10 31.39
C LEU A 9 4.78 45.15 31.01
N ALA A 10 3.52 45.57 31.16
CA ALA A 10 2.37 44.77 30.77
C ALA A 10 2.37 44.42 29.27
N ALA A 11 2.76 45.37 28.41
CA ALA A 11 2.90 45.11 26.98
C ALA A 11 4.00 44.06 26.70
N LYS A 12 5.16 44.14 27.37
CA LYS A 12 6.24 43.15 27.23
C LYS A 12 5.83 41.75 27.69
N VAL A 13 5.07 41.67 28.78
CA VAL A 13 4.53 40.41 29.31
C VAL A 13 3.55 39.77 28.33
N GLN A 14 2.65 40.57 27.74
CA GLN A 14 1.70 40.08 26.74
C GLN A 14 2.38 39.66 25.43
N ALA A 15 3.50 40.30 25.08
CA ALA A 15 4.29 39.96 23.89
C ALA A 15 5.14 38.68 24.04
N ALA A 16 5.36 38.20 25.27
CA ALA A 16 6.17 37.02 25.52
C ALA A 16 5.50 35.73 25.00
N ALA A 17 6.14 35.06 24.04
CA ALA A 17 5.59 33.85 23.40
C ALA A 17 6.04 32.53 24.05
N ARG A 18 7.18 32.53 24.75
CA ARG A 18 7.75 31.33 25.40
C ARG A 18 7.88 31.54 26.91
N PRO A 19 7.77 30.48 27.73
CA PRO A 19 7.95 30.58 29.18
C PRO A 19 9.30 31.18 29.60
N ALA A 20 10.38 30.87 28.88
CA ALA A 20 11.71 31.43 29.18
C ALA A 20 11.76 32.95 28.93
N ASP A 21 11.18 33.42 27.82
CA ASP A 21 11.10 34.85 27.51
C ASP A 21 10.28 35.60 28.57
N LEU A 22 9.17 35.01 29.02
CA LEU A 22 8.35 35.57 30.09
C LEU A 22 9.10 35.59 31.43
N ALA A 23 9.81 34.52 31.78
CA ALA A 23 10.62 34.48 33.00
C ALA A 23 11.71 35.56 33.01
N PHE A 24 12.36 35.78 31.87
CA PHE A 24 13.35 36.85 31.71
C PHE A 24 12.74 38.24 31.90
N VAL A 25 11.58 38.51 31.27
CA VAL A 25 10.86 39.79 31.43
C VAL A 25 10.47 40.00 32.89
N ILE A 26 9.89 39.00 33.55
CA ILE A 26 9.49 39.08 34.97
C ILE A 26 10.70 39.42 35.86
N CYS A 27 11.83 38.73 35.70
CA CYS A 27 12.98 38.93 36.59
C CYS A 27 13.78 40.21 36.31
N ASN A 28 13.76 40.75 35.09
CA ASN A 28 14.60 41.90 34.73
C ASN A 28 13.82 43.22 34.61
N GLU A 29 12.61 43.18 34.06
CA GLU A 29 11.83 44.40 33.78
C GLU A 29 11.02 44.87 35.00
N THR A 30 10.82 44.01 36.00
CA THR A 30 10.21 44.40 37.29
C THR A 30 11.02 45.49 38.00
N LEU A 31 12.33 45.63 37.69
CA LEU A 31 13.19 46.67 38.26
C LEU A 31 12.71 48.08 37.91
N ALA A 32 11.99 48.24 36.79
CA ALA A 32 11.39 49.50 36.37
C ALA A 32 10.18 49.93 37.24
N LEU A 33 9.61 48.99 38.02
CA LEU A 33 8.55 49.27 39.00
C LEU A 33 9.15 49.55 40.38
N VAL A 34 9.96 48.61 40.88
CA VAL A 34 10.50 48.66 42.23
C VAL A 34 11.99 48.29 42.21
N PRO A 35 12.88 49.05 42.88
CA PRO A 35 14.28 48.70 42.98
C PRO A 35 14.47 47.42 43.83
N PHE A 36 15.21 46.46 43.29
CA PHE A 36 15.66 45.26 44.00
C PHE A 36 17.11 44.93 43.63
N ARG A 37 17.79 44.18 44.49
CA ARG A 37 19.15 43.68 44.23
C ARG A 37 19.13 42.42 43.38
N GLN A 38 18.18 41.52 43.65
CA GLN A 38 18.01 40.29 42.88
C GLN A 38 16.55 39.87 42.81
N ALA A 39 16.18 39.28 41.66
CA ALA A 39 14.90 38.65 41.43
C ALA A 39 15.08 37.22 40.94
N ALA A 40 14.27 36.30 41.45
CA ALA A 40 14.28 34.89 41.06
C ALA A 40 12.85 34.39 40.84
N LEU A 41 12.61 33.69 39.74
CA LEU A 41 11.33 33.07 39.44
C LEU A 41 11.45 31.56 39.58
N ILE A 42 10.73 30.98 40.54
CA ILE A 42 10.68 29.54 40.78
C ILE A 42 9.34 29.00 40.28
N ALA A 43 9.34 27.96 39.44
CA ALA A 43 8.12 27.38 38.89
C ALA A 43 7.85 25.97 39.43
N TYR A 44 6.57 25.67 39.68
CA TYR A 44 6.09 24.35 40.09
C TYR A 44 5.62 23.54 38.87
N LEU A 45 6.50 22.72 38.29
CA LEU A 45 6.26 21.95 37.05
C LEU A 45 5.71 20.53 37.32
N GLY A 46 4.88 20.38 38.36
CA GLY A 46 4.30 19.10 38.80
C GLY A 46 4.47 18.86 40.29
N ARG A 47 4.15 17.64 40.77
CA ARG A 47 4.08 17.31 42.20
C ARG A 47 5.46 17.25 42.91
N ARG A 48 6.57 17.23 42.16
CA ARG A 48 7.97 17.17 42.66
C ARG A 48 9.00 17.76 41.68
N ARG A 49 8.62 18.78 40.90
CA ARG A 49 9.52 19.42 39.92
C ARG A 49 9.48 20.93 40.11
N THR A 50 9.96 21.36 41.25
CA THR A 50 10.18 22.77 41.56
C THR A 50 11.57 23.14 41.09
N ARG A 51 11.69 24.20 40.29
CA ARG A 51 12.99 24.65 39.78
C ARG A 51 13.01 26.14 39.52
N LEU A 52 14.19 26.72 39.64
CA LEU A 52 14.47 28.07 39.18
C LEU A 52 14.32 28.13 37.64
N VAL A 53 13.49 29.04 37.14
CA VAL A 53 13.21 29.22 35.70
C VAL A 53 13.63 30.59 35.18
N GLY A 54 13.99 31.52 36.06
CA GLY A 54 14.50 32.84 35.70
C GLY A 54 15.23 33.50 36.87
N HIS A 55 16.24 34.29 36.55
CA HIS A 55 16.98 35.09 37.52
C HIS A 55 17.34 36.44 36.92
N SER A 56 17.34 37.50 37.72
CA SER A 56 17.74 38.84 37.27
C SER A 56 19.20 38.83 36.84
N GLY A 57 19.50 39.47 35.71
CA GLY A 57 20.85 39.60 35.15
C GLY A 57 21.37 38.37 34.40
N LEU A 58 20.61 37.28 34.32
CA LEU A 58 20.98 36.06 33.59
C LEU A 58 20.01 35.82 32.42
N ALA A 59 20.56 35.51 31.26
CA ALA A 59 19.77 35.15 30.07
C ALA A 59 19.28 33.69 30.12
N ASP A 60 20.09 32.81 30.72
CA ASP A 60 19.75 31.41 30.98
C ASP A 60 20.21 31.03 32.38
N VAL A 61 19.51 30.10 33.02
CA VAL A 61 19.74 29.71 34.41
C VAL A 61 20.07 28.23 34.47
N GLU A 62 21.21 27.91 35.08
CA GLU A 62 21.59 26.53 35.37
C GLU A 62 20.80 25.99 36.56
N ALA A 63 19.80 25.15 36.27
CA ALA A 63 18.83 24.66 37.24
C ALA A 63 19.43 23.75 38.33
N ASP A 64 20.60 23.15 38.06
CA ASP A 64 21.29 22.22 38.97
C ASP A 64 22.39 22.91 39.80
N SER A 65 22.52 24.24 39.70
CA SER A 65 23.45 25.00 40.53
C SER A 65 23.05 24.95 42.01
N PRO A 66 24.01 24.96 42.98
CA PRO A 66 23.70 24.90 44.40
C PRO A 66 22.69 25.96 44.86
N TYR A 67 22.80 27.18 44.34
CA TYR A 67 21.86 28.27 44.61
C TYR A 67 20.45 28.02 44.03
N ALA A 68 20.34 27.48 42.81
CA ALA A 68 19.05 27.16 42.19
C ALA A 68 18.32 26.04 42.92
N LEU A 69 19.05 25.00 43.35
CA LEU A 69 18.51 23.91 44.16
C LEU A 69 18.04 24.41 45.53
N TRP A 70 18.86 25.23 46.20
CA TRP A 70 18.48 25.84 47.46
C TRP A 70 17.23 26.71 47.37
N LEU A 71 17.10 27.54 46.31
CA LEU A 71 15.88 28.33 46.09
C LEU A 71 14.65 27.47 45.82
N ALA A 72 14.81 26.35 45.12
CA ALA A 72 13.73 25.39 44.90
C ALA A 72 13.27 24.75 46.22
N ASP A 73 14.21 24.37 47.09
CA ASP A 73 13.93 23.81 48.42
C ASP A 73 13.24 24.84 49.34
N VAL A 74 13.67 26.10 49.31
CA VAL A 74 13.00 27.21 50.03
C VAL A 74 11.57 27.39 49.54
N ALA A 75 11.35 27.41 48.23
CA ALA A 75 10.02 27.57 47.64
C ALA A 75 9.10 26.36 47.90
N ASP A 76 9.65 25.15 47.97
CA ASP A 76 8.89 23.95 48.32
C ASP A 76 8.54 23.91 49.81
N HIS A 77 9.44 24.33 50.69
CA HIS A 77 9.19 24.43 52.13
C HIS A 77 8.03 25.38 52.44
N LEU A 78 8.03 26.56 51.82
CA LEU A 78 7.04 27.62 52.06
C LEU A 78 5.75 27.45 51.25
N ARG A 79 5.64 26.39 50.43
CA ARG A 79 4.54 26.21 49.48
C ARG A 79 3.16 26.26 50.15
N VAL A 80 2.99 25.59 51.28
CA VAL A 80 1.70 25.52 51.99
C VAL A 80 1.30 26.90 52.51
N GLU A 81 2.24 27.66 53.05
CA GLU A 81 2.00 29.01 53.56
C GLU A 81 1.67 29.98 52.41
N LEU A 82 2.37 29.86 51.27
CA LEU A 82 2.11 30.66 50.08
C LEU A 82 0.76 30.35 49.43
N GLU A 83 0.32 29.09 49.44
CA GLU A 83 -1.00 28.67 48.97
C GLU A 83 -2.13 29.17 49.91
N ALA A 84 -1.84 29.38 51.19
CA ALA A 84 -2.80 29.84 52.20
C ALA A 84 -2.99 31.37 52.26
N LEU A 85 -2.17 32.16 51.53
CA LEU A 85 -2.26 33.62 51.53
C LEU A 85 -3.62 34.11 51.00
N PRO A 86 -4.19 35.19 51.57
CA PRO A 86 -5.45 35.75 51.12
C PRO A 86 -5.33 36.32 49.71
N ALA A 87 -6.38 36.17 48.89
CA ALA A 87 -6.38 36.60 47.49
C ALA A 87 -6.14 38.11 47.30
N GLN A 88 -6.45 38.92 48.32
CA GLN A 88 -6.32 40.38 48.32
C GLN A 88 -4.90 40.86 48.67
N ALA A 89 -4.09 40.03 49.32
CA ALA A 89 -2.72 40.35 49.74
C ALA A 89 -1.79 39.14 49.49
N ARG A 90 -1.47 38.92 48.22
CA ARG A 90 -0.59 37.83 47.76
C ARG A 90 0.88 38.26 47.82
N VAL A 91 1.36 38.54 49.03
CA VAL A 91 2.77 38.82 49.31
C VAL A 91 3.13 38.28 50.69
N MET A 92 4.33 37.74 50.81
CA MET A 92 4.89 37.27 52.09
C MET A 92 6.29 37.83 52.26
N ALA A 93 6.54 38.48 53.38
CA ALA A 93 7.89 38.86 53.79
C ALA A 93 8.60 37.63 54.35
N LEU A 94 9.66 37.20 53.67
CA LEU A 94 10.44 36.05 54.09
C LEU A 94 11.53 36.50 55.06
N SER A 95 11.53 35.90 56.25
CA SER A 95 12.58 36.10 57.25
C SER A 95 13.34 34.80 57.52
N ARG A 96 14.60 34.92 57.94
CA ARG A 96 15.45 33.76 58.24
C ARG A 96 14.84 32.80 59.26
N GLY A 97 14.04 33.30 60.21
CA GLY A 97 13.38 32.48 61.24
C GLY A 97 12.26 31.58 60.72
N MET A 98 11.77 31.80 59.50
CA MET A 98 10.76 30.96 58.86
C MET A 98 11.35 29.75 58.13
N LEU A 99 12.68 29.65 58.05
CA LEU A 99 13.36 28.57 57.35
C LEU A 99 13.93 27.54 58.34
N PRO A 100 13.97 26.24 57.97
CA PRO A 100 14.63 25.22 58.76
C PRO A 100 16.14 25.48 58.85
N PRO A 101 16.83 24.97 59.89
CA PRO A 101 18.26 25.24 60.12
C PRO A 101 19.13 25.04 58.88
N ALA A 102 18.93 23.95 58.14
CA ALA A 102 19.67 23.62 56.92
C ALA A 102 19.54 24.66 55.80
N LEU A 103 18.37 25.29 55.64
CA LEU A 103 18.17 26.35 54.62
C LEU A 103 18.59 27.72 55.15
N SER A 104 18.52 27.93 56.46
CA SER A 104 18.87 29.19 57.11
C SER A 104 20.37 29.53 57.09
N GLU A 105 21.25 28.52 56.90
CA GLU A 105 22.70 28.69 56.79
C GLU A 105 23.10 29.38 55.47
N GLY A 106 22.56 28.93 54.34
CA GLY A 106 22.82 29.52 53.02
C GLY A 106 22.26 30.93 52.81
N TRP A 107 21.37 31.39 53.69
CA TRP A 107 20.77 32.73 53.58
C TRP A 107 21.82 33.85 53.56
N GLN A 108 22.80 33.81 54.48
CA GLN A 108 23.79 34.88 54.60
C GLN A 108 24.74 34.96 53.40
N GLU A 109 24.92 33.85 52.70
CA GLU A 109 25.77 33.76 51.52
C GLU A 109 25.04 34.27 50.27
N TRP A 110 23.74 33.96 50.13
CA TRP A 110 23.03 34.12 48.86
C TRP A 110 21.91 35.17 48.83
N LEU A 111 21.32 35.55 49.97
CA LEU A 111 20.20 36.49 50.00
C LEU A 111 20.50 37.77 50.82
N PRO A 112 20.10 38.94 50.31
CA PRO A 112 19.96 40.17 51.09
C PRO A 112 19.00 40.02 52.28
N PRO A 113 19.05 40.94 53.27
CA PRO A 113 18.28 40.82 54.51
C PRO A 113 16.76 40.92 54.34
N HIS A 114 16.26 41.62 53.31
CA HIS A 114 14.83 41.87 53.14
C HIS A 114 14.30 41.24 51.84
N VAL A 115 13.43 40.23 51.98
CA VAL A 115 12.93 39.42 50.87
C VAL A 115 11.40 39.39 50.85
N TRP A 116 10.82 39.63 49.68
CA TRP A 116 9.41 39.44 49.39
C TRP A 116 9.20 38.25 48.44
N LEU A 117 8.22 37.42 48.76
CA LEU A 117 7.73 36.34 47.92
C LEU A 117 6.34 36.69 47.39
N LEU A 118 6.19 36.69 46.08
CA LEU A 118 4.94 36.94 45.38
C LEU A 118 4.45 35.65 44.69
N PRO A 119 3.42 34.97 45.21
CA PRO A 119 2.85 33.78 44.58
C PRO A 119 2.12 34.14 43.27
N LEU A 120 2.55 33.49 42.19
CA LEU A 120 1.94 33.59 40.86
C LEU A 120 0.95 32.44 40.68
N VAL A 121 -0.33 32.76 40.61
CA VAL A 121 -1.42 31.78 40.60
C VAL A 121 -2.18 31.73 39.28
N ASP A 122 -2.86 30.61 39.04
CA ASP A 122 -3.78 30.48 37.92
C ASP A 122 -5.17 31.07 38.24
N PRO A 123 -6.09 31.19 37.25
CA PRO A 123 -7.45 31.71 37.49
C PRO A 123 -8.27 30.90 38.51
N GLU A 124 -7.89 29.64 38.78
CA GLU A 124 -8.52 28.78 39.79
C GLU A 124 -7.91 28.99 41.19
N GLY A 125 -6.92 29.90 41.32
CA GLY A 125 -6.24 30.24 42.57
C GLY A 125 -5.09 29.30 42.94
N ARG A 126 -4.70 28.36 42.07
CA ARG A 126 -3.62 27.40 42.35
C ARG A 126 -2.25 28.01 42.09
N LEU A 127 -1.31 27.75 42.99
CA LEU A 127 0.07 28.21 42.87
C LEU A 127 0.80 27.55 41.69
N ARG A 128 1.34 28.36 40.77
CA ARG A 128 2.06 27.90 39.57
C ARG A 128 3.53 28.29 39.56
N ALA A 129 3.86 29.44 40.13
CA ALA A 129 5.23 29.91 40.30
C ALA A 129 5.29 30.89 41.49
N VAL A 130 6.50 31.23 41.94
CA VAL A 130 6.75 32.24 42.98
C VAL A 130 7.85 33.16 42.46
N LEU A 131 7.58 34.47 42.51
CA LEU A 131 8.58 35.50 42.26
C LEU A 131 9.17 35.93 43.60
N LEU A 132 10.48 35.74 43.74
CA LEU A 132 11.26 36.21 44.88
C LEU A 132 11.96 37.52 44.49
N LEU A 133 11.79 38.55 45.31
CA LEU A 133 12.48 39.84 45.19
C LEU A 133 13.25 40.12 46.48
N ALA A 134 14.55 40.36 46.39
CA ALA A 134 15.39 40.65 47.55
C ALA A 134 16.16 41.96 47.40
N ARG A 135 16.26 42.72 48.49
CA ARG A 135 16.92 44.02 48.53
C ARG A 135 17.54 44.32 49.91
N GLU A 136 18.44 45.30 49.97
CA GLU A 136 19.09 45.71 51.22
C GLU A 136 18.16 46.53 52.13
N GLN A 137 17.29 47.35 51.53
CA GLN A 137 16.39 48.24 52.26
C GLN A 137 15.11 47.52 52.71
N PRO A 138 14.57 47.80 53.90
CA PRO A 138 13.33 47.18 54.36
C PRO A 138 12.18 47.47 53.41
N TRP A 139 11.29 46.50 53.27
CA TRP A 139 10.03 46.67 52.55
C TRP A 139 9.04 47.47 53.42
N PRO A 140 8.22 48.35 52.83
CA PRO A 140 7.23 49.09 53.60
C PRO A 140 6.15 48.14 54.13
N ASP A 141 5.77 48.33 55.40
CA ASP A 141 4.71 47.54 56.05
C ASP A 141 3.31 48.03 55.66
N ASP A 142 3.18 49.30 55.27
CA ASP A 142 1.94 49.93 54.81
C ASP A 142 2.24 50.88 53.65
N PHE A 143 1.40 50.86 52.62
CA PHE A 143 1.57 51.65 51.41
C PHE A 143 0.23 51.91 50.71
N ASP A 144 0.10 53.08 50.08
CA ASP A 144 -1.13 53.51 49.40
C ASP A 144 -1.23 52.98 47.96
N ASP A 145 -2.39 53.17 47.33
CA ASP A 145 -2.66 52.75 45.94
C ASP A 145 -1.73 53.40 44.91
N ARG A 146 -0.95 54.42 45.30
CA ARG A 146 0.00 55.15 44.45
C ARG A 146 1.44 54.67 44.62
N ALA A 147 1.70 53.81 45.60
CA ALA A 147 3.02 53.27 45.84
C ALA A 147 3.43 52.28 44.73
N PRO A 148 4.72 52.24 44.38
CA PRO A 148 5.21 51.29 43.38
C PRO A 148 5.05 49.83 43.82
N GLU A 149 5.04 49.56 45.13
CA GLU A 149 4.75 48.25 45.70
C GLU A 149 3.31 47.78 45.41
N TYR A 150 2.33 48.69 45.39
CA TYR A 150 0.96 48.36 44.99
C TYR A 150 0.91 47.91 43.51
N LEU A 151 1.58 48.63 42.62
CA LEU A 151 1.70 48.25 41.20
C LEU A 151 2.41 46.91 41.01
N LEU A 152 3.40 46.58 41.86
CA LEU A 152 4.07 45.29 41.85
C LEU A 152 3.10 44.13 42.19
N LEU A 153 2.19 44.32 43.16
CA LEU A 153 1.16 43.32 43.47
C LEU A 153 0.20 43.11 42.29
N GLN A 154 -0.19 44.18 41.60
CA GLN A 154 -0.99 44.08 40.38
C GLN A 154 -0.23 43.37 39.24
N ALA A 155 1.07 43.65 39.11
CA ALA A 155 1.94 42.99 38.14
C ALA A 155 2.07 41.49 38.43
N ALA A 156 2.17 41.08 39.70
CA ALA A 156 2.21 39.67 40.09
C ALA A 156 0.94 38.91 39.67
N GLY A 157 -0.24 39.53 39.81
CA GLY A 157 -1.49 38.95 39.29
C GLY A 157 -1.45 38.73 37.77
N MET A 158 -0.98 39.74 37.03
CA MET A 158 -0.79 39.64 35.57
C MET A 158 0.23 38.56 35.19
N TYR A 159 1.36 38.48 35.90
CA TYR A 159 2.39 37.47 35.68
C TYR A 159 1.85 36.05 35.89
N GLY A 160 1.05 35.83 36.94
CA GLY A 160 0.39 34.53 37.19
C GLY A 160 -0.50 34.09 36.04
N HIS A 161 -1.33 34.99 35.52
CA HIS A 161 -2.17 34.72 34.36
C HIS A 161 -1.34 34.42 33.09
N ALA A 162 -0.32 35.23 32.80
CA ALA A 162 0.55 35.03 31.64
C ALA A 162 1.32 33.70 31.73
N TRP A 163 1.85 33.38 32.92
CA TRP A 163 2.56 32.14 33.18
C TRP A 163 1.66 30.91 33.01
N TRP A 164 0.44 30.97 33.55
CA TRP A 164 -0.57 29.91 33.36
C TRP A 164 -0.92 29.71 31.88
N ALA A 165 -1.12 30.78 31.11
CA ALA A 165 -1.49 30.69 29.70
C ALA A 165 -0.42 29.96 28.86
N LEU A 166 0.86 30.20 29.16
CA LEU A 166 1.99 29.59 28.44
C LEU A 166 2.36 28.19 28.94
N THR A 167 2.12 27.88 30.22
CA THR A 167 2.54 26.58 30.81
C THR A 167 1.39 25.58 30.98
N GLY A 168 0.14 26.04 31.02
CA GLY A 168 -1.05 25.23 31.30
C GLY A 168 -1.67 24.51 30.08
N ARG A 169 -1.26 24.82 28.85
CA ARG A 169 -1.81 24.20 27.63
C ARG A 169 -1.08 22.91 27.24
N ARG A 170 -1.32 21.83 27.99
CA ARG A 170 -1.28 20.48 27.40
C ARG A 170 -2.72 20.03 27.16
N ARG A 171 -3.22 20.16 25.92
CA ARG A 171 -4.44 19.46 25.50
C ARG A 171 -4.17 17.97 25.62
N SER A 172 -4.50 17.36 26.75
CA SER A 172 -4.41 15.91 26.89
C SER A 172 -5.43 15.30 25.93
N LEU A 173 -5.02 14.29 25.18
CA LEU A 173 -5.92 13.50 24.33
C LEU A 173 -7.13 12.99 25.14
N GLN A 174 -6.96 12.79 26.44
CA GLN A 174 -7.98 12.40 27.40
C GLN A 174 -9.09 13.47 27.57
N ALA A 175 -8.75 14.77 27.62
CA ALA A 175 -9.73 15.85 27.70
C ALA A 175 -10.55 15.95 26.40
N ALA A 176 -9.90 15.81 25.23
CA ALA A 176 -10.57 15.79 23.94
C ALA A 176 -11.51 14.58 23.79
N TRP A 177 -11.07 13.39 24.24
CA TRP A 177 -11.89 12.17 24.26
C TRP A 177 -13.10 12.31 25.18
N SER A 178 -12.95 12.92 26.37
CA SER A 178 -14.06 13.13 27.30
C SER A 178 -15.13 14.09 26.77
N GLN A 179 -14.73 15.16 26.05
CA GLN A 179 -15.66 16.11 25.43
C GLN A 179 -16.40 15.50 24.23
N LEU A 180 -15.71 14.66 23.45
CA LEU A 180 -16.34 13.88 22.38
C LEU A 180 -17.46 12.99 22.95
N TRP A 181 -17.18 12.23 24.03
CA TRP A 181 -18.16 11.34 24.66
C TRP A 181 -19.28 12.05 25.46
N ALA A 182 -19.10 13.32 25.84
CA ALA A 182 -20.15 14.10 26.50
C ALA A 182 -21.33 14.42 25.56
N SER A 183 -21.07 14.51 24.25
CA SER A 183 -22.12 14.83 23.27
C SER A 183 -23.03 13.62 22.97
N ARG A 184 -24.35 13.80 23.05
CA ARG A 184 -25.34 12.75 22.72
C ARG A 184 -25.17 12.26 21.27
N ARG A 185 -24.83 13.16 20.35
CA ARG A 185 -24.61 12.84 18.93
C ARG A 185 -23.39 11.94 18.72
N ALA A 186 -22.26 12.20 19.40
CA ALA A 186 -21.09 11.33 19.29
C ALA A 186 -21.32 9.96 19.93
N ARG A 187 -22.09 9.86 21.03
CA ARG A 187 -22.47 8.56 21.59
C ARG A 187 -23.33 7.74 20.63
N VAL A 188 -24.31 8.38 19.98
CA VAL A 188 -25.12 7.72 18.95
C VAL A 188 -24.25 7.31 17.75
N ALA A 189 -23.36 8.18 17.27
CA ALA A 189 -22.44 7.84 16.18
C ALA A 189 -21.50 6.68 16.56
N ALA A 190 -20.94 6.69 17.77
CA ALA A 190 -20.07 5.63 18.27
C ALA A 190 -20.79 4.28 18.40
N ALA A 191 -22.10 4.28 18.66
CA ALA A 191 -22.91 3.06 18.64
C ALA A 191 -23.34 2.64 17.22
N LEU A 192 -23.59 3.59 16.32
CA LEU A 192 -24.12 3.33 14.98
C LEU A 192 -23.03 2.88 13.99
N VAL A 193 -21.81 3.41 14.10
CA VAL A 193 -20.67 3.02 13.27
C VAL A 193 -20.37 1.51 13.32
N PRO A 194 -20.21 0.86 14.50
CA PRO A 194 -19.98 -0.58 14.54
C PRO A 194 -21.17 -1.38 14.01
N LEU A 195 -22.41 -0.89 14.19
CA LEU A 195 -23.59 -1.53 13.64
C LEU A 195 -23.58 -1.52 12.10
N VAL A 196 -23.19 -0.40 11.48
CA VAL A 196 -23.03 -0.29 10.02
C VAL A 196 -21.89 -1.17 9.51
N LEU A 197 -20.79 -1.27 10.26
CA LEU A 197 -19.66 -2.13 9.90
C LEU A 197 -20.00 -3.63 9.92
N LEU A 198 -21.07 -4.04 10.63
CA LEU A 198 -21.57 -5.42 10.69
C LEU A 198 -22.57 -5.77 9.57
N VAL A 199 -22.93 -4.81 8.69
CA VAL A 199 -23.84 -5.08 7.57
C VAL A 199 -23.20 -6.12 6.63
N PRO A 200 -23.90 -7.24 6.33
CA PRO A 200 -23.39 -8.25 5.41
C PRO A 200 -23.43 -7.71 3.99
N VAL A 201 -22.29 -7.73 3.32
CA VAL A 201 -22.12 -7.30 1.93
C VAL A 201 -21.45 -8.44 1.15
N ARG A 202 -21.87 -8.63 -0.10
CA ARG A 202 -21.26 -9.63 -0.98
C ARG A 202 -19.94 -9.09 -1.52
N GLU A 203 -18.87 -9.83 -1.29
CA GLU A 203 -17.56 -9.50 -1.83
C GLU A 203 -17.55 -9.70 -3.36
N TYR A 204 -16.82 -8.86 -4.09
CA TYR A 204 -16.59 -9.06 -5.51
C TYR A 204 -15.19 -8.58 -5.90
N ALA A 205 -14.59 -9.23 -6.89
CA ALA A 205 -13.37 -8.80 -7.56
C ALA A 205 -13.71 -8.30 -8.96
N LEU A 206 -13.12 -7.18 -9.36
CA LEU A 206 -13.14 -6.70 -10.74
C LEU A 206 -11.80 -7.05 -11.36
N VAL A 207 -11.83 -7.90 -12.39
CA VAL A 207 -10.62 -8.45 -13.00
C VAL A 207 -10.66 -8.31 -14.50
N HIS A 208 -9.50 -8.21 -15.14
CA HIS A 208 -9.41 -8.23 -16.59
C HIS A 208 -9.82 -9.61 -17.12
N ALA A 209 -10.59 -9.64 -18.20
CA ALA A 209 -11.12 -10.88 -18.77
C ALA A 209 -11.07 -10.88 -20.30
N GLU A 210 -10.90 -12.07 -20.86
CA GLU A 210 -10.91 -12.36 -22.29
C GLU A 210 -11.77 -13.59 -22.57
N ILE A 211 -12.54 -13.54 -23.66
CA ILE A 211 -13.31 -14.69 -24.14
C ILE A 211 -12.37 -15.64 -24.87
N VAL A 212 -12.28 -16.87 -24.37
CA VAL A 212 -11.44 -17.94 -24.92
C VAL A 212 -12.28 -19.14 -25.28
N SER A 213 -11.72 -20.13 -25.96
CA SER A 213 -12.36 -21.43 -26.08
C SER A 213 -11.89 -22.36 -24.97
N LEU A 214 -12.84 -23.05 -24.32
CA LEU A 214 -12.53 -24.07 -23.32
C LEU A 214 -11.91 -25.33 -23.96
N LYS A 215 -12.16 -25.53 -25.25
CA LYS A 215 -11.68 -26.67 -26.01
C LYS A 215 -10.77 -26.20 -27.14
N THR A 216 -9.49 -26.16 -26.84
CA THR A 216 -8.44 -25.75 -27.77
C THR A 216 -7.49 -26.92 -28.05
N GLN A 217 -7.14 -27.12 -29.32
CA GLN A 217 -6.17 -28.13 -29.75
C GLN A 217 -4.96 -27.44 -30.38
N VAL A 218 -3.76 -27.91 -30.05
CA VAL A 218 -2.53 -27.36 -30.62
C VAL A 218 -2.34 -27.94 -32.02
N VAL A 219 -2.13 -27.06 -33.01
CA VAL A 219 -1.73 -27.47 -34.36
C VAL A 219 -0.22 -27.32 -34.45
N ALA A 220 0.46 -28.46 -34.58
CA ALA A 220 1.92 -28.55 -34.63
C ALA A 220 2.39 -29.15 -35.96
N SER A 221 3.65 -28.91 -36.30
CA SER A 221 4.23 -29.52 -37.51
C SER A 221 4.39 -31.04 -37.32
N PRO A 222 3.88 -31.88 -38.24
CA PRO A 222 4.04 -33.33 -38.15
C PRO A 222 5.48 -33.79 -38.48
N ARG A 223 6.27 -32.95 -39.15
CA ARG A 223 7.66 -33.22 -39.53
C ARG A 223 8.50 -31.94 -39.59
N GLU A 224 9.80 -32.09 -39.55
CA GLU A 224 10.75 -31.03 -39.90
C GLU A 224 10.63 -30.60 -41.37
N GLY A 225 10.67 -29.29 -41.63
CA GLY A 225 10.62 -28.71 -42.97
C GLY A 225 10.56 -27.19 -42.94
N VAL A 226 10.48 -26.55 -44.10
CA VAL A 226 10.28 -25.10 -44.22
C VAL A 226 8.82 -24.82 -44.56
N ILE A 227 8.16 -23.92 -43.85
CA ILE A 227 6.79 -23.52 -44.19
C ILE A 227 6.82 -22.72 -45.49
N LYS A 228 6.18 -23.24 -46.53
CA LYS A 228 6.02 -22.56 -47.82
C LYS A 228 5.03 -21.41 -47.70
N ARG A 229 3.89 -21.68 -47.05
CA ARG A 229 2.84 -20.69 -46.76
C ARG A 229 1.82 -21.23 -45.76
N ILE A 230 1.12 -20.32 -45.09
CA ILE A 230 -0.14 -20.62 -44.40
C ILE A 230 -1.28 -20.39 -45.39
N ALA A 231 -2.15 -21.39 -45.57
CA ALA A 231 -3.20 -21.40 -46.58
C ALA A 231 -4.47 -20.65 -46.14
N VAL A 232 -4.66 -20.45 -44.83
CA VAL A 232 -5.83 -19.78 -44.24
C VAL A 232 -5.40 -18.52 -43.51
N PRO A 233 -6.18 -17.41 -43.58
CA PRO A 233 -5.90 -16.21 -42.79
C PRO A 233 -6.05 -16.44 -41.27
N PRO A 234 -5.49 -15.55 -40.43
CA PRO A 234 -5.59 -15.69 -38.98
C PRO A 234 -7.04 -15.50 -38.50
N ASN A 235 -7.38 -16.21 -37.43
CA ASN A 235 -8.69 -16.17 -36.77
C ASN A 235 -9.87 -16.54 -37.68
N THR A 236 -9.62 -17.45 -38.65
CA THR A 236 -10.65 -17.94 -39.57
C THR A 236 -11.20 -19.29 -39.15
N GLU A 237 -12.47 -19.53 -39.46
CA GLU A 237 -13.11 -20.82 -39.27
C GLU A 237 -12.60 -21.83 -40.31
N VAL A 238 -12.18 -22.99 -39.83
CA VAL A 238 -11.71 -24.12 -40.63
C VAL A 238 -12.55 -25.36 -40.35
N ARG A 239 -12.69 -26.22 -41.36
CA ARG A 239 -13.34 -27.54 -41.25
C ARG A 239 -12.31 -28.62 -40.95
N ALA A 240 -12.74 -29.72 -40.34
CA ALA A 240 -11.87 -30.89 -40.19
C ALA A 240 -11.33 -31.36 -41.55
N GLY A 241 -10.03 -31.66 -41.61
CA GLY A 241 -9.31 -32.04 -42.82
C GLY A 241 -8.91 -30.89 -43.75
N GLN A 242 -9.31 -29.65 -43.46
CA GLN A 242 -8.89 -28.49 -44.26
C GLN A 242 -7.40 -28.23 -44.08
N VAL A 243 -6.67 -27.99 -45.18
CA VAL A 243 -5.25 -27.64 -45.14
C VAL A 243 -5.08 -26.24 -44.55
N ILE A 244 -4.33 -26.15 -43.46
CA ILE A 244 -4.02 -24.92 -42.73
C ILE A 244 -2.67 -24.36 -43.18
N ALA A 245 -1.64 -25.21 -43.27
CA ALA A 245 -0.30 -24.81 -43.65
C ALA A 245 0.33 -25.86 -44.58
N GLN A 246 1.26 -25.42 -45.42
CA GLN A 246 1.96 -26.27 -46.37
C GLN A 246 3.47 -26.11 -46.18
N LEU A 247 4.16 -27.22 -45.99
CA LEU A 247 5.62 -27.29 -46.01
C LEU A 247 6.14 -27.29 -47.46
N ASP A 248 7.40 -26.94 -47.65
CA ASP A 248 8.05 -26.98 -48.97
C ASP A 248 8.13 -28.43 -49.49
N ASP A 249 7.50 -28.64 -50.65
CA ASP A 249 7.30 -29.92 -51.33
C ASP A 249 8.35 -30.19 -52.41
N THR A 250 9.15 -29.21 -52.80
CA THR A 250 10.01 -29.26 -53.98
C THR A 250 10.98 -30.46 -53.98
N THR A 251 11.59 -30.77 -52.84
CA THR A 251 12.57 -31.88 -52.76
C THR A 251 11.91 -33.26 -52.79
N LEU A 252 10.76 -33.42 -52.13
CA LEU A 252 10.03 -34.69 -52.05
C LEU A 252 9.28 -34.99 -53.34
N ASP A 253 8.68 -33.98 -53.99
CA ASP A 253 8.05 -34.13 -55.30
C ASP A 253 9.04 -34.60 -56.36
N ASN A 254 10.24 -34.01 -56.39
CA ASN A 254 11.30 -34.43 -57.31
C ASN A 254 11.74 -35.86 -57.06
N ARG A 255 11.91 -36.27 -55.79
CA ARG A 255 12.25 -37.66 -55.43
C ARG A 255 11.14 -38.64 -55.81
N LEU A 256 9.88 -38.28 -55.58
CA LEU A 256 8.74 -39.09 -55.96
C LEU A 256 8.63 -39.27 -57.48
N ALA A 257 8.90 -38.21 -58.26
CA ALA A 257 8.94 -38.30 -59.72
C ALA A 257 10.02 -39.28 -60.21
N VAL A 258 11.22 -39.23 -59.62
CA VAL A 258 12.31 -40.17 -59.93
C VAL A 258 11.94 -41.60 -59.53
N ALA A 259 11.37 -41.81 -58.34
CA ALA A 259 10.96 -43.13 -57.86
C ALA A 259 9.85 -43.74 -58.73
N ARG A 260 8.87 -42.93 -59.16
CA ARG A 260 7.82 -43.37 -60.09
C ARG A 260 8.38 -43.78 -61.46
N ALA A 261 9.37 -43.07 -61.97
CA ALA A 261 10.08 -43.46 -63.19
C ALA A 261 10.84 -44.78 -63.00
N ALA A 262 11.55 -44.96 -61.89
CA ALA A 262 12.24 -46.21 -61.57
C ALA A 262 11.28 -47.40 -61.43
N LEU A 263 10.11 -47.20 -60.81
CA LEU A 263 9.04 -48.18 -60.73
C LEU A 263 8.53 -48.57 -62.13
N SER A 264 8.38 -47.61 -63.05
CA SER A 264 7.98 -47.90 -64.43
C SER A 264 9.00 -48.77 -65.16
N THR A 265 10.30 -48.51 -64.96
CA THR A 265 11.39 -49.33 -65.51
C THR A 265 11.36 -50.74 -64.93
N ALA A 266 11.20 -50.89 -63.61
CA ALA A 266 11.12 -52.20 -62.95
C ALA A 266 9.93 -53.03 -63.44
N ARG A 267 8.78 -52.39 -63.74
CA ARG A 267 7.62 -53.06 -64.35
C ARG A 267 7.94 -53.60 -65.75
N LEU A 268 8.66 -52.83 -66.57
CA LEU A 268 9.08 -53.27 -67.89
C LEU A 268 10.09 -54.43 -67.81
N GLU A 269 11.06 -54.36 -66.90
CA GLU A 269 12.02 -55.45 -66.65
C GLU A 269 11.31 -56.73 -66.21
N LEU A 270 10.35 -56.63 -65.30
CA LEU A 270 9.55 -57.78 -64.87
C LEU A 270 8.79 -58.39 -66.05
N HIS A 271 8.20 -57.56 -66.91
CA HIS A 271 7.48 -58.03 -68.08
C HIS A 271 8.42 -58.79 -69.04
N GLN A 272 9.62 -58.25 -69.30
CA GLN A 272 10.63 -58.93 -70.12
C GLN A 272 11.12 -60.24 -69.47
N ALA A 273 11.39 -60.25 -68.16
CA ALA A 273 11.80 -61.45 -67.45
C ALA A 273 10.71 -62.53 -67.44
N SER A 274 9.43 -62.14 -67.33
CA SER A 274 8.30 -63.06 -67.39
C SER A 274 8.18 -63.77 -68.73
N GLN A 275 8.52 -63.08 -69.83
CA GLN A 275 8.54 -63.68 -71.17
C GLN A 275 9.68 -64.71 -71.31
N ARG A 276 10.86 -64.45 -70.73
CA ARG A 276 12.02 -65.36 -70.78
C ARG A 276 11.91 -66.56 -69.83
N ALA A 277 11.15 -66.45 -68.74
CA ALA A 277 11.03 -67.47 -67.69
C ALA A 277 10.36 -68.78 -68.11
N ILE A 278 9.83 -68.86 -69.33
CA ILE A 278 9.15 -70.03 -69.88
C ILE A 278 10.16 -71.14 -70.26
N GLU A 279 11.41 -70.80 -70.55
CA GLU A 279 12.34 -71.71 -71.24
C GLU A 279 13.37 -72.40 -70.32
N THR A 280 13.79 -71.79 -69.21
CA THR A 280 14.89 -72.33 -68.37
C THR A 280 14.73 -72.05 -66.86
N GLN A 281 15.33 -72.91 -66.03
CA GLN A 281 15.36 -72.73 -64.58
C GLN A 281 16.13 -71.47 -64.14
N ALA A 282 17.16 -71.06 -64.91
CA ALA A 282 17.89 -69.81 -64.68
C ALA A 282 16.98 -68.59 -64.89
N ALA A 283 16.13 -68.60 -65.92
CA ALA A 283 15.19 -67.52 -66.19
C ALA A 283 14.08 -67.39 -65.12
N LYS A 284 13.74 -68.48 -64.41
CA LYS A 284 12.86 -68.41 -63.22
C LYS A 284 13.52 -67.70 -62.03
N ALA A 285 14.83 -67.87 -61.83
CA ALA A 285 15.56 -67.15 -60.78
C ALA A 285 15.63 -65.64 -61.11
N GLU A 286 15.86 -65.28 -62.38
CA GLU A 286 15.80 -63.89 -62.85
C GLU A 286 14.42 -63.27 -62.67
N LEU A 287 13.35 -64.02 -62.94
CA LEU A 287 11.97 -63.57 -62.70
C LEU A 287 11.74 -63.25 -61.21
N ASN A 288 12.15 -64.14 -60.30
CA ASN A 288 12.02 -63.91 -58.87
C ASN A 288 12.81 -62.66 -58.40
N LEU A 289 14.01 -62.43 -58.96
CA LEU A 289 14.78 -61.22 -58.69
C LEU A 289 14.07 -59.96 -59.21
N ALA A 290 13.53 -60.00 -60.43
CA ALA A 290 12.78 -58.89 -61.01
C ALA A 290 11.49 -58.58 -60.20
N GLN A 291 10.82 -59.60 -59.69
CA GLN A 291 9.68 -59.44 -58.77
C GLN A 291 10.09 -58.78 -57.46
N GLY A 292 11.23 -59.19 -56.89
CA GLY A 292 11.80 -58.57 -55.69
C GLY A 292 12.08 -57.07 -55.89
N ARG A 293 12.71 -56.71 -57.02
CA ARG A 293 12.99 -55.30 -57.38
C ARG A 293 11.72 -54.49 -57.59
N LEU A 294 10.71 -55.05 -58.27
CA LEU A 294 9.43 -54.34 -58.43
C LEU A 294 8.84 -54.01 -57.05
N ARG A 295 8.78 -55.00 -56.16
CA ARG A 295 8.21 -54.83 -54.83
C ARG A 295 8.99 -53.82 -53.98
N GLU A 296 10.31 -53.80 -54.09
CA GLU A 296 11.17 -52.79 -53.48
C GLU A 296 10.80 -51.37 -53.95
N ARG A 297 10.66 -51.16 -55.26
CA ARG A 297 10.27 -49.86 -55.83
C ARG A 297 8.84 -49.44 -55.49
N GLU A 298 7.92 -50.39 -55.37
CA GLU A 298 6.55 -50.10 -54.92
C GLU A 298 6.53 -49.59 -53.47
N VAL A 299 7.30 -50.21 -52.58
CA VAL A 299 7.45 -49.77 -51.18
C VAL A 299 8.12 -48.40 -51.10
N GLU A 300 9.12 -48.13 -51.95
CA GLU A 300 9.79 -46.83 -52.02
C GLU A 300 8.81 -45.70 -52.44
N VAL A 301 8.00 -45.94 -53.47
CA VAL A 301 6.98 -44.96 -53.93
C VAL A 301 5.91 -44.75 -52.86
N ASP A 302 5.37 -45.80 -52.25
CA ASP A 302 4.38 -45.70 -51.18
C ASP A 302 4.92 -44.93 -49.96
N SER A 303 6.20 -45.15 -49.60
CA SER A 303 6.85 -44.40 -48.53
C SER A 303 6.93 -42.91 -48.86
N LEU A 304 7.38 -42.56 -50.07
CA LEU A 304 7.49 -41.16 -50.51
C LEU A 304 6.12 -40.48 -50.61
N GLU A 305 5.07 -41.19 -51.03
CA GLU A 305 3.70 -40.66 -51.07
C GLU A 305 3.16 -40.37 -49.66
N ARG A 306 3.44 -41.26 -48.69
CA ARG A 306 3.11 -41.02 -47.27
C ARG A 306 3.88 -39.85 -46.68
N GLU A 307 5.16 -39.69 -47.03
CA GLU A 307 5.97 -38.55 -46.61
C GLU A 307 5.44 -37.22 -47.21
N LEU A 308 5.02 -37.23 -48.47
CA LEU A 308 4.45 -36.06 -49.14
C LEU A 308 3.11 -35.64 -48.51
N ALA A 309 2.25 -36.60 -48.16
CA ALA A 309 0.98 -36.32 -47.48
C ALA A 309 1.16 -35.57 -46.15
N GLN A 310 2.25 -35.86 -45.43
CA GLN A 310 2.61 -35.19 -44.17
C GLN A 310 3.10 -33.74 -44.36
N LEU A 311 3.40 -33.30 -45.59
CA LEU A 311 3.74 -31.89 -45.84
C LEU A 311 2.54 -30.95 -45.78
N SER A 312 1.33 -31.50 -45.93
CA SER A 312 0.08 -30.76 -45.77
C SER A 312 -0.38 -30.85 -44.31
N ILE A 313 -0.36 -29.72 -43.60
CA ILE A 313 -0.80 -29.64 -42.22
C ILE A 313 -2.29 -29.34 -42.23
N GLN A 314 -3.10 -30.30 -41.78
CA GLN A 314 -4.55 -30.23 -41.82
C GLN A 314 -5.17 -29.99 -40.44
N ALA A 315 -6.35 -29.40 -40.42
CA ALA A 315 -7.12 -29.21 -39.20
C ALA A 315 -7.65 -30.57 -38.66
N ALA A 316 -7.32 -30.92 -37.42
CA ALA A 316 -7.80 -32.16 -36.80
C ALA A 316 -9.32 -32.16 -36.51
N ALA A 317 -9.91 -30.97 -36.32
CA ALA A 317 -11.32 -30.77 -35.99
C ALA A 317 -11.84 -29.49 -36.67
N PRO A 318 -13.17 -29.25 -36.72
CA PRO A 318 -13.68 -27.92 -37.05
C PRO A 318 -13.40 -26.93 -35.90
N GLY A 319 -13.10 -25.68 -36.23
CA GLY A 319 -12.84 -24.63 -35.23
C GLY A 319 -12.26 -23.36 -35.85
N VAL A 320 -11.88 -22.40 -35.02
CA VAL A 320 -11.19 -21.17 -35.42
C VAL A 320 -9.69 -21.37 -35.27
N PHE A 321 -8.93 -21.17 -36.35
CA PHE A 321 -7.47 -21.27 -36.32
C PHE A 321 -6.84 -19.94 -35.90
N VAL A 322 -6.23 -19.92 -34.72
CA VAL A 322 -5.61 -18.76 -34.07
C VAL A 322 -4.10 -18.91 -34.11
N TYR A 323 -3.42 -17.93 -34.73
CA TYR A 323 -1.98 -17.81 -34.82
C TYR A 323 -1.60 -16.32 -35.01
N SER A 324 -0.31 -16.00 -34.98
CA SER A 324 0.21 -14.62 -34.94
C SER A 324 -0.03 -13.86 -36.26
N ASP A 325 0.87 -14.02 -37.23
CA ASP A 325 0.84 -13.35 -38.52
C ASP A 325 1.26 -14.36 -39.62
N PRO A 326 0.56 -14.45 -40.77
CA PRO A 326 0.99 -15.29 -41.88
C PRO A 326 2.43 -15.06 -42.33
N ASP A 327 2.91 -13.81 -42.29
CA ASP A 327 4.22 -13.44 -42.84
C ASP A 327 5.38 -13.91 -41.96
N ASP A 328 5.16 -14.08 -40.66
CA ASP A 328 6.16 -14.61 -39.71
C ASP A 328 6.50 -16.10 -39.96
N TRP A 329 5.65 -16.80 -40.71
CA TRP A 329 5.77 -18.23 -40.94
C TRP A 329 6.28 -18.57 -42.33
N ALA A 330 6.04 -17.73 -43.34
CA ALA A 330 6.51 -18.00 -44.69
C ALA A 330 8.04 -18.05 -44.76
N GLY A 331 8.60 -19.17 -45.20
CA GLY A 331 10.05 -19.40 -45.26
C GLY A 331 10.71 -19.78 -43.93
N ARG A 332 9.95 -19.90 -42.85
CA ARG A 332 10.48 -20.28 -41.53
C ARG A 332 10.71 -21.79 -41.45
N PRO A 333 11.90 -22.27 -41.04
CA PRO A 333 12.13 -23.67 -40.74
C PRO A 333 11.40 -24.06 -39.44
N VAL A 334 10.78 -25.23 -39.44
CA VAL A 334 10.08 -25.79 -38.27
C VAL A 334 10.51 -27.22 -37.99
N GLN A 335 10.42 -27.62 -36.73
CA GLN A 335 10.71 -28.98 -36.27
C GLN A 335 9.44 -29.81 -36.04
N THR A 336 9.58 -31.13 -36.01
CA THR A 336 8.50 -32.04 -35.60
C THR A 336 7.99 -31.67 -34.20
N GLY A 337 6.68 -31.43 -34.08
CA GLY A 337 6.03 -31.01 -32.84
C GLY A 337 6.09 -29.51 -32.56
N GLU A 338 6.75 -28.69 -33.40
CA GLU A 338 6.75 -27.24 -33.23
C GLU A 338 5.33 -26.68 -33.42
N ARG A 339 4.89 -25.87 -32.45
CA ARG A 339 3.56 -25.26 -32.43
C ARG A 339 3.45 -24.14 -33.46
N ILE A 340 2.59 -24.34 -34.46
CA ILE A 340 2.28 -23.33 -35.48
C ILE A 340 1.12 -22.45 -35.03
N GLY A 341 0.11 -23.06 -34.40
CA GLY A 341 -1.06 -22.34 -33.94
C GLY A 341 -1.98 -23.17 -33.05
N GLN A 342 -3.19 -22.68 -32.89
CA GLN A 342 -4.22 -23.29 -32.06
C GLN A 342 -5.53 -23.35 -32.81
N LEU A 343 -6.23 -24.46 -32.69
CA LEU A 343 -7.58 -24.63 -33.17
C LEU A 343 -8.55 -24.54 -31.98
N ALA A 344 -9.33 -23.47 -31.94
CA ALA A 344 -10.26 -23.17 -30.87
C ALA A 344 -11.70 -23.47 -31.30
N ASP A 345 -12.46 -24.23 -30.51
CA ASP A 345 -13.87 -24.53 -30.80
C ASP A 345 -14.77 -23.30 -30.46
N PRO A 346 -15.47 -22.69 -31.43
CA PRO A 346 -16.37 -21.56 -31.18
C PRO A 346 -17.68 -21.97 -30.47
N GLY A 347 -18.01 -23.26 -30.42
CA GLY A 347 -19.20 -23.76 -29.74
C GLY A 347 -19.03 -23.90 -28.22
N GLN A 348 -17.80 -23.93 -27.73
CA GLN A 348 -17.47 -24.06 -26.31
C GLN A 348 -16.68 -22.85 -25.82
N LEU A 349 -17.38 -21.72 -25.72
CA LEU A 349 -16.79 -20.49 -25.22
C LEU A 349 -16.62 -20.52 -23.70
N GLY A 350 -15.51 -19.95 -23.25
CA GLY A 350 -15.19 -19.71 -21.86
C GLY A 350 -14.69 -18.29 -21.65
N VAL A 351 -14.50 -17.96 -20.38
CA VAL A 351 -13.89 -16.72 -19.92
C VAL A 351 -12.57 -17.09 -19.26
N GLN A 352 -11.49 -16.45 -19.71
CA GLN A 352 -10.25 -16.42 -18.98
C GLN A 352 -10.11 -15.05 -18.33
N ALA A 353 -9.91 -15.01 -17.01
CA ALA A 353 -9.71 -13.75 -16.29
C ALA A 353 -8.45 -13.81 -15.43
N TRP A 354 -7.88 -12.65 -15.11
CA TRP A 354 -6.64 -12.53 -14.35
C TRP A 354 -6.91 -11.77 -13.05
N ALA A 355 -6.88 -12.46 -11.92
CA ALA A 355 -7.11 -11.89 -10.61
C ALA A 355 -5.78 -11.54 -9.92
N PRO A 356 -5.48 -10.27 -9.64
CA PRO A 356 -4.25 -9.88 -8.95
C PRO A 356 -4.10 -10.60 -7.60
N VAL A 357 -2.88 -11.03 -7.26
CA VAL A 357 -2.63 -11.76 -6.00
C VAL A 357 -3.07 -10.96 -4.77
N GLY A 358 -2.89 -9.63 -4.79
CA GLY A 358 -3.30 -8.74 -3.71
C GLY A 358 -4.81 -8.45 -3.63
N GLU A 359 -5.59 -8.84 -4.65
CA GLU A 359 -7.04 -8.65 -4.71
C GLU A 359 -7.81 -9.97 -4.77
N ALA A 360 -7.14 -11.10 -4.57
CA ALA A 360 -7.76 -12.42 -4.60
C ALA A 360 -8.81 -12.56 -3.48
N VAL A 361 -10.04 -12.21 -3.82
CA VAL A 361 -11.27 -12.63 -3.15
C VAL A 361 -11.24 -14.15 -2.97
N ASN A 362 -11.99 -14.73 -2.05
CA ASN A 362 -12.14 -16.19 -2.00
C ASN A 362 -12.81 -16.70 -3.29
N LEU A 363 -11.98 -17.10 -4.27
CA LEU A 363 -12.38 -17.54 -5.60
C LEU A 363 -12.70 -19.04 -5.57
N ARG A 364 -13.94 -19.36 -5.19
CA ARG A 364 -14.45 -20.74 -5.15
C ARG A 364 -14.98 -21.16 -6.51
N ALA A 365 -14.73 -22.41 -6.90
CA ALA A 365 -15.40 -23.04 -8.04
C ALA A 365 -16.93 -22.95 -7.86
N GLY A 366 -17.63 -22.65 -8.95
CA GLY A 366 -19.08 -22.36 -8.98
C GLY A 366 -19.45 -20.90 -8.67
N ALA A 367 -18.48 -20.01 -8.44
CA ALA A 367 -18.78 -18.60 -8.22
C ALA A 367 -19.39 -17.93 -9.47
N PRO A 368 -20.46 -17.13 -9.34
CA PRO A 368 -21.05 -16.43 -10.47
C PRO A 368 -20.15 -15.28 -10.92
N MET A 369 -19.90 -15.25 -12.22
CA MET A 369 -19.10 -14.26 -12.92
C MET A 369 -20.00 -13.45 -13.86
N THR A 370 -19.78 -12.15 -13.93
CA THR A 370 -20.46 -11.28 -14.90
C THR A 370 -19.39 -10.56 -15.71
N VAL A 371 -19.34 -10.80 -17.02
CA VAL A 371 -18.36 -10.21 -17.92
C VAL A 371 -18.97 -9.04 -18.66
N PHE A 372 -18.32 -7.88 -18.55
CA PHE A 372 -18.63 -6.68 -19.29
C PHE A 372 -17.62 -6.54 -20.42
N LEU A 373 -18.05 -6.86 -21.64
CA LEU A 373 -17.20 -6.78 -22.83
C LEU A 373 -16.94 -5.31 -23.20
N SER A 374 -15.71 -4.98 -23.59
CA SER A 374 -15.35 -3.62 -24.00
C SER A 374 -16.14 -3.15 -25.23
N VAL A 375 -16.51 -4.09 -26.11
CA VAL A 375 -17.33 -3.81 -27.30
C VAL A 375 -18.82 -3.62 -27.01
N ALA A 376 -19.30 -4.09 -25.85
CA ALA A 376 -20.71 -4.01 -25.48
C ALA A 376 -20.91 -3.87 -23.95
N PRO A 377 -20.57 -2.71 -23.35
CA PRO A 377 -20.61 -2.54 -21.89
C PRO A 377 -22.01 -2.67 -21.28
N LEU A 378 -23.06 -2.36 -22.05
CA LEU A 378 -24.46 -2.42 -21.61
C LEU A 378 -25.07 -3.82 -21.72
N ALA A 379 -24.36 -4.78 -22.30
CA ALA A 379 -24.83 -6.15 -22.50
C ALA A 379 -23.90 -7.14 -21.79
N PRO A 380 -24.02 -7.30 -20.46
CA PRO A 380 -23.19 -8.23 -19.71
C PRO A 380 -23.46 -9.67 -20.12
N VAL A 381 -22.40 -10.48 -20.09
CA VAL A 381 -22.45 -11.92 -20.33
C VAL A 381 -22.27 -12.64 -19.00
N SER A 382 -23.18 -13.57 -18.71
CA SER A 382 -23.11 -14.38 -17.49
C SER A 382 -22.17 -15.55 -17.71
N ALA A 383 -21.37 -15.86 -16.69
CA ALA A 383 -20.43 -16.97 -16.70
C ALA A 383 -20.32 -17.55 -15.29
N VAL A 384 -19.79 -18.77 -15.18
CA VAL A 384 -19.55 -19.42 -13.90
C VAL A 384 -18.09 -19.83 -13.83
N LEU A 385 -17.47 -19.58 -12.68
CA LEU A 385 -16.08 -19.93 -12.43
C LEU A 385 -15.94 -21.46 -12.31
N ASP A 386 -15.14 -22.08 -13.15
CA ASP A 386 -14.84 -23.52 -13.07
C ASP A 386 -13.70 -23.76 -12.08
N HIS A 387 -12.59 -23.05 -12.27
CA HIS A 387 -11.41 -23.17 -11.42
C HIS A 387 -10.55 -21.91 -11.44
N ALA A 388 -9.82 -21.71 -10.34
CA ALA A 388 -8.77 -20.72 -10.20
C ALA A 388 -7.41 -21.44 -10.19
N GLY A 389 -6.46 -20.95 -10.99
CA GLY A 389 -5.10 -21.47 -11.01
C GLY A 389 -4.40 -21.23 -9.67
N TYR A 390 -3.60 -22.20 -9.22
CA TYR A 390 -2.85 -22.12 -7.96
C TYR A 390 -1.55 -21.32 -8.07
N GLN A 391 -1.04 -21.13 -9.28
CA GLN A 391 0.21 -20.41 -9.54
C GLN A 391 -0.11 -19.03 -10.11
N ALA A 392 0.59 -18.02 -9.59
CA ALA A 392 0.55 -16.67 -10.14
C ALA A 392 1.34 -16.65 -11.46
N VAL A 393 0.75 -16.01 -12.47
CA VAL A 393 1.36 -15.78 -13.78
C VAL A 393 1.29 -14.27 -14.05
N ASP A 394 2.27 -13.74 -14.78
CA ASP A 394 2.21 -12.36 -15.23
C ASP A 394 1.05 -12.19 -16.20
N ALA A 395 0.07 -11.39 -15.81
CA ALA A 395 -1.05 -11.06 -16.66
C ALA A 395 -0.61 -10.12 -17.80
N PRO A 396 -1.44 -9.92 -18.85
CA PRO A 396 -1.10 -9.05 -19.98
C PRO A 396 -0.81 -7.59 -19.60
N ASP A 397 -1.23 -7.17 -18.40
CA ASP A 397 -0.97 -5.87 -17.80
C ASP A 397 0.35 -5.81 -16.98
N GLY A 398 1.08 -6.92 -16.88
CA GLY A 398 2.34 -7.03 -16.13
C GLY A 398 2.17 -7.25 -14.63
N VAL A 399 0.95 -7.53 -14.15
CA VAL A 399 0.68 -7.76 -12.72
C VAL A 399 0.58 -9.26 -12.45
N ALA A 400 1.30 -9.73 -11.43
CA ALA A 400 1.22 -11.11 -10.97
C ALA A 400 -0.22 -11.45 -10.54
N SER A 401 -0.83 -12.39 -11.27
CA SER A 401 -2.26 -12.69 -11.17
C SER A 401 -2.54 -14.19 -11.27
N TYR A 402 -3.59 -14.64 -10.57
CA TYR A 402 -4.13 -15.99 -10.73
C TYR A 402 -5.03 -16.04 -11.98
N VAL A 403 -4.82 -17.06 -12.81
CA VAL A 403 -5.65 -17.28 -14.00
C VAL A 403 -6.93 -18.00 -13.59
N LEU A 404 -8.06 -17.37 -13.86
CA LEU A 404 -9.40 -17.89 -13.64
C LEU A 404 -9.96 -18.39 -14.95
N ARG A 405 -10.58 -19.57 -14.92
CA ARG A 405 -11.30 -20.12 -16.07
C ARG A 405 -12.73 -20.42 -15.70
N GLY A 406 -13.65 -20.00 -16.54
CA GLY A 406 -15.08 -20.26 -16.39
C GLY A 406 -15.76 -20.50 -17.72
N HIS A 407 -16.92 -21.12 -17.69
CA HIS A 407 -17.77 -21.32 -18.86
C HIS A 407 -18.87 -20.25 -18.92
N LEU A 408 -19.31 -19.91 -20.12
CA LEU A 408 -20.40 -18.95 -20.33
C LEU A 408 -21.77 -19.62 -20.10
N GLU A 409 -22.68 -18.90 -19.45
CA GLU A 409 -24.10 -19.24 -19.35
C GLU A 409 -24.90 -18.33 -20.30
N GLY A 410 -25.52 -18.91 -21.34
CA GLY A 410 -26.41 -18.18 -22.26
C GLY A 410 -26.03 -18.31 -23.74
N ASP A 411 -26.57 -17.41 -24.57
CA ASP A 411 -26.40 -17.49 -26.03
C ASP A 411 -24.98 -17.05 -26.48
N PRO A 412 -24.15 -17.96 -27.01
CA PRO A 412 -22.77 -17.69 -27.42
C PRO A 412 -22.67 -16.71 -28.60
N LYS A 413 -23.76 -16.38 -29.32
CA LYS A 413 -23.73 -15.53 -30.52
C LYS A 413 -23.17 -14.13 -30.31
N ARG A 414 -23.17 -13.62 -29.07
CA ARG A 414 -22.66 -12.28 -28.73
C ARG A 414 -21.20 -12.27 -28.27
N ALA A 415 -20.65 -13.42 -27.92
CA ALA A 415 -19.28 -13.58 -27.46
C ALA A 415 -18.45 -14.19 -28.59
N ARG A 416 -17.41 -13.48 -29.04
CA ARG A 416 -16.42 -14.01 -29.99
C ARG A 416 -15.11 -14.23 -29.26
N ILE A 417 -14.36 -15.24 -29.69
CA ILE A 417 -13.02 -15.51 -29.18
C ILE A 417 -12.15 -14.26 -29.37
N GLY A 418 -11.35 -13.92 -28.36
CA GLY A 418 -10.45 -12.76 -28.37
C GLY A 418 -11.09 -11.44 -27.93
N LEU A 419 -12.41 -11.40 -27.66
CA LEU A 419 -13.02 -10.20 -27.06
C LEU A 419 -12.56 -10.02 -25.62
N ARG A 420 -12.15 -8.80 -25.29
CA ARG A 420 -11.69 -8.42 -23.95
C ARG A 420 -12.72 -7.57 -23.20
N GLY A 421 -12.60 -7.54 -21.89
CA GLY A 421 -13.47 -6.80 -21.00
C GLY A 421 -13.04 -6.89 -19.54
N THR A 422 -13.99 -6.60 -18.65
CA THR A 422 -13.81 -6.76 -17.21
C THR A 422 -14.82 -7.78 -16.68
N ALA A 423 -14.36 -8.74 -15.88
CA ALA A 423 -15.23 -9.67 -15.19
C ALA A 423 -15.39 -9.25 -13.74
N ARG A 424 -16.65 -9.22 -13.29
CA ARG A 424 -17.01 -9.16 -11.87
C ARG A 424 -17.18 -10.58 -11.36
N VAL A 425 -16.24 -11.05 -10.55
CA VAL A 425 -16.32 -12.37 -9.90
C VAL A 425 -16.89 -12.17 -8.50
N SER A 426 -18.02 -12.80 -8.21
CA SER A 426 -18.68 -12.64 -6.91
C SER A 426 -18.14 -13.65 -5.91
N GLY A 427 -17.65 -13.17 -4.77
CA GLY A 427 -17.18 -13.98 -3.66
C GLY A 427 -18.28 -14.33 -2.66
N ASP A 428 -17.82 -14.72 -1.47
CA ASP A 428 -18.66 -15.03 -0.30
C ASP A 428 -19.25 -13.76 0.33
N TRP A 429 -20.19 -13.95 1.24
CA TRP A 429 -20.69 -12.88 2.11
C TRP A 429 -19.66 -12.54 3.18
N THR A 430 -19.36 -11.26 3.33
CA THR A 430 -18.47 -10.73 4.36
C THR A 430 -19.09 -9.51 5.03
N VAL A 431 -18.48 -9.03 6.12
CA VAL A 431 -18.94 -7.83 6.83
C VAL A 431 -18.25 -6.58 6.27
N LEU A 432 -19.00 -5.48 6.15
CA LEU A 432 -18.49 -4.23 5.56
C LEU A 432 -17.20 -3.72 6.23
N GLY A 433 -17.10 -3.87 7.55
CA GLY A 433 -15.92 -3.42 8.30
C GLY A 433 -14.66 -4.20 7.94
N TYR A 434 -14.78 -5.50 7.68
CA TYR A 434 -13.66 -6.29 7.18
C TYR A 434 -13.27 -5.83 5.78
N LEU A 435 -14.24 -5.62 4.88
CA LEU A 435 -13.97 -5.16 3.50
C LEU A 435 -13.21 -3.82 3.47
N LEU A 436 -13.58 -2.86 4.33
CA LEU A 436 -12.93 -1.55 4.41
C LEU A 436 -11.54 -1.62 5.07
N LEU A 437 -11.39 -2.41 6.13
CA LEU A 437 -10.17 -2.45 6.93
C LEU A 437 -9.17 -3.52 6.47
N ARG A 438 -9.53 -4.45 5.56
CA ARG A 438 -8.63 -5.53 5.13
C ARG A 438 -7.30 -5.04 4.58
N ARG A 439 -7.31 -3.96 3.77
CA ARG A 439 -6.11 -3.39 3.15
C ARG A 439 -5.18 -2.74 4.19
N PRO A 440 -5.65 -1.84 5.06
CA PRO A 440 -4.78 -1.31 6.12
C PRO A 440 -4.34 -2.39 7.11
N PHE A 441 -5.18 -3.40 7.42
CA PHE A 441 -4.73 -4.53 8.23
C PHE A 441 -3.64 -5.36 7.56
N ALA A 442 -3.75 -5.62 6.26
CA ALA A 442 -2.71 -6.32 5.50
C ALA A 442 -1.40 -5.52 5.49
N ALA A 443 -1.46 -4.20 5.20
CA ALA A 443 -0.29 -3.33 5.21
C ALA A 443 0.35 -3.21 6.60
N LEU A 444 -0.45 -3.11 7.66
CA LEU A 444 0.04 -3.07 9.04
C LEU A 444 0.71 -4.40 9.41
N ARG A 445 0.12 -5.52 8.97
CA ARG A 445 0.68 -6.84 9.19
C ARG A 445 2.00 -7.05 8.45
N GLU A 446 2.08 -6.61 7.20
CA GLU A 446 3.33 -6.59 6.42
C GLU A 446 4.41 -5.71 7.08
N TRP A 447 4.02 -4.53 7.57
CA TRP A 447 4.93 -3.61 8.25
C TRP A 447 5.42 -4.15 9.60
N CYS A 448 4.54 -4.76 10.38
CA CYS A 448 4.88 -5.37 11.68
C CYS A 448 5.53 -6.75 11.54
N GLY A 449 5.50 -7.38 10.36
CA GLY A 449 6.09 -8.69 10.09
C GLY A 449 5.37 -9.87 10.75
N CYS A 450 4.08 -9.73 11.09
CA CYS A 450 3.29 -10.73 11.83
C CYS A 450 2.26 -11.52 11.00
#